data_AF-A0AAE0CVG8-F1
#
_entry.id   AF-A0AAE0CVG8-F1
#
_cell.length_a   1.000
_cell.length_b   1.000
_cell.length_c   1.000
_cell.angle_alpha   90.00
_cell.angle_beta   90.00
_cell.angle_gamma   90.00
#
_symmetry.space_group_name_H-M   'P 1'
#
loop_
_entity.id
_entity.type
_entity.pdbx_description
1 polymer ?
#
loop_
_entity_poly.entity_id
_entity_poly.type
_entity_poly.pdbx_seq_one_letter_code
_entity_poly.pdbx_strand_id
1 'polypeptide(L)'
;MEGSCPSTSGEVSSRGVRGPIDQFFPSKGNDNEHGKGHNVPLSPTDAKEASKLVTLDVGRFFFESGIPFNVVVSSAFANMCKSLGDYGRGYKVPSPHDLSTWVLKKEVETTEKIVDDVKKTWKTTGVTLMLDGWIDTRGRN
;
A
#
# COMPACT_ATOMS: atom_id res chain seq x y z
N MET A 1 54.42 -7.16 -50.17
CA MET A 1 54.06 -5.74 -50.27
C MET A 1 52.81 -5.65 -51.14
N GLU A 2 51.65 -5.40 -50.52
CA GLU A 2 50.85 -4.15 -50.70
C GLU A 2 50.14 -4.12 -52.06
N GLY A 3 48.83 -3.92 -52.23
CA GLY A 3 47.75 -3.43 -51.36
C GLY A 3 46.72 -2.71 -52.27
N SER A 4 45.46 -2.67 -51.84
CA SER A 4 44.36 -1.78 -52.26
C SER A 4 43.38 -2.21 -53.37
N CYS A 5 42.17 -2.56 -52.92
CA CYS A 5 40.90 -2.34 -53.64
C CYS A 5 40.23 -1.07 -53.09
N PRO A 6 39.54 -0.25 -53.92
CA PRO A 6 38.85 0.96 -53.46
C PRO A 6 37.44 0.66 -52.91
N SER A 7 37.10 1.36 -51.83
CA SER A 7 35.78 1.40 -51.19
C SER A 7 34.75 2.14 -52.04
N THR A 8 33.50 1.67 -52.05
CA THR A 8 32.30 2.40 -51.58
C THR A 8 31.01 1.73 -52.07
N SER A 9 30.25 1.16 -51.14
CA SER A 9 28.80 0.95 -51.24
C SER A 9 28.26 0.89 -49.82
N GLY A 10 27.33 1.79 -49.51
CA GLY A 10 26.94 2.13 -48.13
C GLY A 10 26.27 1.00 -47.37
N GLU A 11 26.68 0.83 -46.11
CA GLU A 11 25.97 0.00 -45.14
C GLU A 11 24.84 0.82 -44.47
N VAL A 12 23.62 0.29 -44.52
CA VAL A 12 22.52 0.71 -43.66
C VAL A 12 22.83 0.22 -42.25
N SER A 13 23.22 1.14 -41.37
CA SER A 13 23.48 0.86 -39.95
C SER A 13 22.16 0.55 -39.22
N SER A 14 21.83 -0.73 -39.09
CA SER A 14 20.81 -1.23 -38.16
C SER A 14 21.33 -1.15 -36.71
N ARG A 15 21.40 0.05 -36.16
CA ARG A 15 21.64 0.27 -34.72
C ARG A 15 20.38 0.87 -34.10
N GLY A 16 19.59 0.02 -33.46
CA GLY A 16 18.57 0.47 -32.49
C GLY A 16 17.12 0.07 -32.75
N VAL A 17 16.82 -1.04 -33.44
CA VAL A 17 15.45 -1.57 -33.40
C VAL A 17 15.25 -2.30 -32.07
N ARG A 18 14.79 -1.55 -31.06
CA ARG A 18 14.36 -2.11 -29.76
C ARG A 18 13.03 -2.83 -29.94
N GLY A 19 12.97 -4.08 -29.48
CA GLY A 19 11.81 -4.95 -29.63
C GLY A 19 10.76 -4.71 -28.54
N PRO A 20 9.52 -5.20 -28.73
CA PRO A 20 8.45 -5.08 -27.72
C PRO A 20 8.81 -5.72 -26.37
N ILE A 21 9.73 -6.68 -26.38
CA ILE A 21 10.20 -7.41 -25.21
C ILE A 21 11.12 -6.57 -24.31
N ASP A 22 11.80 -5.56 -24.87
CA ASP A 22 12.72 -4.69 -24.14
C ASP A 22 11.99 -3.74 -23.17
N GLN A 23 10.66 -3.64 -23.29
CA GLN A 23 9.82 -2.89 -22.35
C GLN A 23 9.80 -3.52 -20.95
N PHE A 24 10.07 -4.83 -20.84
CA PHE A 24 9.96 -5.56 -19.57
C PHE A 24 11.28 -5.62 -18.79
N PHE A 25 12.40 -5.16 -19.35
CA PHE A 25 13.70 -5.19 -18.70
C PHE A 25 14.36 -3.79 -18.72
N PRO A 26 14.29 -3.00 -17.64
CA PRO A 26 14.98 -1.72 -17.59
C PRO A 26 16.49 -1.96 -17.54
N SER A 27 17.19 -1.47 -18.56
CA SER A 27 18.65 -1.45 -18.61
C SER A 27 19.18 -0.59 -17.46
N LYS A 28 19.95 -1.19 -16.53
CA LYS A 28 20.66 -0.45 -15.48
C LYS A 28 21.74 0.42 -16.12
N GLY A 29 21.51 1.73 -16.13
CA GLY A 29 22.50 2.77 -16.38
C GLY A 29 22.51 3.75 -15.21
N ASN A 30 23.57 3.66 -14.42
CA ASN A 30 24.17 4.68 -13.55
C ASN A 30 24.33 6.03 -14.31
N ASP A 31 24.22 7.27 -13.82
CA ASP A 31 24.18 7.93 -12.51
C ASP A 31 23.47 9.31 -12.63
N ASN A 32 22.97 9.86 -11.51
CA ASN A 32 22.77 11.29 -11.23
C ASN A 32 21.74 12.11 -12.04
N GLU A 33 20.46 12.03 -11.65
CA GLU A 33 19.55 13.19 -11.71
C GLU A 33 18.71 13.30 -10.43
N HIS A 34 19.03 14.32 -9.63
CA HIS A 34 18.16 14.82 -8.57
C HIS A 34 17.03 15.64 -9.20
N GLY A 35 15.79 15.29 -8.86
CA GLY A 35 14.69 16.24 -8.84
C GLY A 35 13.71 16.14 -10.01
N LYS A 36 12.55 15.56 -9.71
CA LYS A 36 11.20 16.15 -9.83
C LYS A 36 10.24 15.02 -10.21
N GLY A 37 9.74 14.31 -9.18
CA GLY A 37 8.60 13.42 -9.31
C GLY A 37 7.41 14.23 -9.83
N HIS A 38 7.19 14.18 -11.13
CA HIS A 38 6.07 14.82 -11.78
C HIS A 38 4.81 14.06 -11.36
N ASN A 39 3.98 14.68 -10.52
CA ASN A 39 2.60 14.26 -10.31
C ASN A 39 1.83 14.56 -11.61
N VAL A 40 2.04 13.74 -12.63
CA VAL A 40 1.21 13.77 -13.84
C VAL A 40 -0.13 13.16 -13.47
N PRO A 41 -1.25 13.87 -13.66
CA PRO A 41 -2.57 13.25 -13.61
C PRO A 41 -2.60 12.12 -14.64
N LEU A 42 -2.83 10.89 -14.18
CA LEU A 42 -3.05 9.74 -15.08
C LEU A 42 -4.21 10.06 -16.01
N SER A 43 -4.11 9.65 -17.28
CA SER A 43 -5.22 9.84 -18.21
C SER A 43 -6.47 9.08 -17.70
N PRO A 44 -7.70 9.51 -18.05
CA PRO A 44 -8.92 8.90 -17.50
C PRO A 44 -9.07 7.39 -17.79
N THR A 45 -8.47 6.89 -18.87
CA THR A 45 -8.40 5.47 -19.21
C THR A 45 -7.39 4.74 -18.33
N ASP A 46 -6.19 5.30 -18.16
CA ASP A 46 -5.12 4.70 -17.36
C ASP A 46 -5.46 4.70 -15.86
N ALA A 47 -6.18 5.72 -15.39
CA ALA A 47 -6.63 5.83 -14.00
C ALA A 47 -7.68 4.76 -13.64
N LYS A 48 -8.61 4.46 -14.56
CA LYS A 48 -9.60 3.39 -14.36
C LYS A 48 -8.94 2.02 -14.34
N GLU A 49 -7.95 1.79 -15.20
CA GLU A 49 -7.19 0.54 -15.22
C GLU A 49 -6.32 0.38 -13.97
N ALA A 50 -5.62 1.44 -13.55
CA ALA A 50 -4.87 1.46 -12.30
C ALA A 50 -5.77 1.18 -11.08
N SER A 51 -6.96 1.78 -11.03
CA SER A 51 -7.94 1.53 -9.97
C SER A 51 -8.38 0.06 -9.91
N LYS A 52 -8.56 -0.59 -11.07
CA LYS A 52 -8.93 -2.01 -11.14
C LYS A 52 -7.80 -2.91 -10.60
N LEU A 53 -6.56 -2.62 -10.99
CA LEU A 53 -5.39 -3.38 -10.50
C LEU A 53 -5.26 -3.28 -8.97
N VAL A 54 -5.37 -2.06 -8.42
CA VAL A 54 -5.34 -1.85 -6.95
C VAL A 54 -6.47 -2.62 -6.27
N THR A 55 -7.67 -2.61 -6.85
CA THR A 55 -8.83 -3.33 -6.29
C THR A 55 -8.62 -4.85 -6.32
N LEU A 56 -7.97 -5.39 -7.37
CA LEU A 56 -7.62 -6.81 -7.44
C LEU A 56 -6.60 -7.20 -6.36
N ASP A 57 -5.58 -6.39 -6.12
CA ASP A 57 -4.57 -6.66 -5.09
C ASP A 57 -5.17 -6.58 -3.67
N VAL A 58 -6.05 -5.61 -3.43
CA VAL A 58 -6.84 -5.56 -2.18
C VAL A 58 -7.69 -6.81 -2.03
N GLY A 59 -8.39 -7.24 -3.08
CA GLY A 59 -9.19 -8.47 -3.06
C GLY A 59 -8.37 -9.71 -2.72
N ARG A 60 -7.20 -9.88 -3.36
CA ARG A 60 -6.27 -10.98 -3.07
C ARG A 60 -5.85 -11.02 -1.60
N PHE A 61 -5.50 -9.87 -1.02
CA PHE A 61 -5.15 -9.78 0.39
C PHE A 61 -6.27 -10.29 1.32
N PHE A 62 -7.53 -9.95 1.03
CA PHE A 62 -8.67 -10.43 1.81
C PHE A 62 -8.86 -11.94 1.70
N PHE A 63 -8.74 -12.49 0.48
CA PHE A 63 -8.90 -13.92 0.24
C PHE A 63 -7.79 -14.75 0.90
N GLU A 64 -6.54 -14.33 0.77
CA GLU A 64 -5.37 -15.03 1.35
C GLU A 64 -5.38 -14.96 2.88
N SER A 65 -5.79 -13.82 3.45
CA SER A 65 -5.78 -13.60 4.90
C SER A 65 -7.05 -14.08 5.60
N GLY A 66 -8.06 -14.57 4.85
CA GLY A 66 -9.35 -15.00 5.41
C GLY A 66 -10.14 -13.87 6.08
N ILE A 67 -9.98 -12.63 5.60
CA ILE A 67 -10.61 -11.44 6.20
C ILE A 67 -12.06 -11.33 5.69
N PRO A 68 -13.04 -11.15 6.58
CA PRO A 68 -14.44 -10.97 6.17
C PRO A 68 -14.65 -9.66 5.40
N PHE A 69 -15.50 -9.68 4.38
CA PHE A 69 -15.73 -8.53 3.49
C PHE A 69 -16.35 -7.32 4.19
N ASN A 70 -16.98 -7.51 5.35
CA ASN A 70 -17.55 -6.41 6.14
C ASN A 70 -16.48 -5.39 6.58
N VAL A 71 -15.20 -5.76 6.63
CA VAL A 71 -14.09 -4.86 6.99
C VAL A 71 -13.99 -3.68 6.03
N VAL A 72 -14.38 -3.82 4.77
CA VAL A 72 -14.36 -2.72 3.78
C VAL A 72 -15.30 -1.56 4.18
N VAL A 73 -16.35 -1.85 4.93
CA VAL A 73 -17.32 -0.84 5.42
C VAL A 73 -16.80 -0.11 6.67
N SER A 74 -15.78 -0.65 7.34
CA SER A 74 -15.20 -0.03 8.53
C SER A 74 -14.50 1.29 8.19
N SER A 75 -14.72 2.30 9.04
CA SER A 75 -14.01 3.58 8.94
C SER A 75 -12.49 3.40 9.06
N ALA A 76 -12.02 2.39 9.79
CA ALA A 76 -10.59 2.08 9.91
C ALA A 76 -9.96 1.70 8.55
N PHE A 77 -10.66 0.88 7.75
CA PHE A 77 -10.19 0.49 6.42
C PHE A 77 -10.17 1.67 5.45
N ALA A 78 -11.24 2.48 5.44
CA ALA A 78 -11.31 3.70 4.63
C ALA A 78 -10.19 4.69 4.99
N ASN A 79 -9.94 4.89 6.29
CA ASN A 79 -8.87 5.77 6.79
C ASN A 79 -7.48 5.24 6.43
N MET A 80 -7.26 3.93 6.47
CA MET A 80 -6.02 3.29 6.04
C MET A 80 -5.74 3.57 4.56
N CYS A 81 -6.71 3.28 3.67
CA CYS A 81 -6.56 3.52 2.23
C CYS A 81 -6.34 5.00 1.92
N LYS A 82 -7.07 5.89 2.59
CA LYS A 82 -6.89 7.35 2.44
C LYS A 82 -5.48 7.79 2.85
N SER A 83 -5.02 7.37 4.03
CA SER A 83 -3.69 7.73 4.53
C SER A 83 -2.56 7.21 3.63
N LEU A 84 -2.74 6.01 3.05
CA LEU A 84 -1.79 5.44 2.10
C LEU A 84 -1.76 6.23 0.77
N GLY A 85 -2.93 6.64 0.29
CA GLY A 85 -3.07 7.50 -0.89
C GLY A 85 -2.46 8.89 -0.67
N ASP A 86 -2.69 9.50 0.50
CA ASP A 86 -2.18 10.81 0.88
C ASP A 86 -0.65 10.80 1.06
N TYR A 87 -0.07 9.71 1.60
CA TYR A 87 1.38 9.54 1.69
C TYR A 87 2.01 9.35 0.30
N GLY A 88 1.38 8.54 -0.55
CA GLY A 88 1.84 8.26 -1.90
C GLY A 88 2.99 7.25 -1.97
N ARG A 89 3.85 7.39 -2.99
CA ARG A 89 4.94 6.44 -3.25
C ARG A 89 6.02 6.54 -2.18
N GLY A 90 6.53 5.40 -1.72
CA GLY A 90 7.61 5.31 -0.73
C GLY A 90 7.15 4.94 0.67
N TYR A 91 5.85 4.71 0.89
CA TYR A 91 5.37 4.18 2.16
C TYR A 91 5.97 2.80 2.41
N LYS A 92 6.62 2.64 3.57
CA LYS A 92 7.12 1.35 4.01
C LYS A 92 6.03 0.64 4.81
N VAL A 93 5.62 -0.52 4.33
CA VAL A 93 4.68 -1.39 5.05
C VAL A 93 5.25 -1.70 6.44
N PRO A 94 4.44 -1.57 7.51
CA PRO A 94 4.91 -1.81 8.86
C PRO A 94 5.33 -3.27 9.05
N SER A 95 6.36 -3.49 9.87
CA SER A 95 6.74 -4.84 10.27
C SER A 95 5.80 -5.39 11.35
N PRO A 96 5.75 -6.72 11.54
CA PRO A 96 5.00 -7.31 12.67
C PRO A 96 5.45 -6.76 14.03
N HIS A 97 6.74 -6.44 14.18
CA HIS A 97 7.28 -5.82 15.38
C HIS A 97 6.75 -4.39 15.58
N ASP A 98 6.64 -3.59 14.53
CA ASP A 98 6.07 -2.25 14.62
C ASP A 98 4.63 -2.30 15.14
N LEU A 99 3.83 -3.23 14.58
CA LEU A 99 2.44 -3.45 14.96
C LEU A 99 2.31 -3.90 16.42
N SER A 100 3.15 -4.85 16.86
CA SER A 100 3.10 -5.39 18.23
C SER A 100 3.61 -4.43 19.30
N THR A 101 4.36 -3.39 18.91
CA THR A 101 5.10 -2.56 19.85
C THR A 101 4.49 -1.18 19.94
N TRP A 102 4.95 -0.23 19.14
CA TRP A 102 4.57 1.17 19.31
C TRP A 102 3.15 1.46 18.80
N VAL A 103 2.68 0.75 17.76
CA VAL A 103 1.31 0.90 17.24
C VAL A 103 0.30 0.43 18.27
N LEU A 104 0.47 -0.79 18.79
CA LEU A 104 -0.39 -1.33 19.85
C LEU A 104 -0.38 -0.42 21.09
N LYS A 105 0.80 0.05 21.52
CA LYS A 105 0.91 0.99 22.64
C LYS A 105 0.12 2.28 22.39
N LYS A 106 0.17 2.82 21.17
CA LYS A 106 -0.57 4.03 20.80
C LYS A 106 -2.08 3.82 20.83
N GLU A 107 -2.55 2.65 20.38
CA GLU A 107 -3.97 2.31 20.41
C GLU A 107 -4.49 2.15 21.84
N VAL A 108 -3.67 1.55 22.73
CA VAL A 108 -3.98 1.47 24.17
C VAL A 108 -4.11 2.86 24.78
N GLU A 109 -3.13 3.74 24.56
CA GLU A 109 -3.19 5.14 25.04
C GLU A 109 -4.43 5.89 24.53
N THR A 110 -4.86 5.61 23.30
CA THR A 110 -6.04 6.23 22.70
C THR A 110 -7.32 5.72 23.36
N THR A 111 -7.40 4.39 23.57
CA THR A 111 -8.53 3.75 24.24
C THR A 111 -8.65 4.21 25.69
N GLU A 112 -7.54 4.32 26.42
CA GLU A 112 -7.53 4.82 27.80
C GLU A 112 -8.10 6.24 27.89
N LYS A 113 -7.76 7.13 26.96
CA LYS A 113 -8.33 8.48 26.90
C LYS A 113 -9.84 8.47 26.69
N ILE A 114 -10.32 7.63 25.77
CA ILE A 114 -11.76 7.49 25.52
C ILE A 114 -12.46 7.00 26.79
N VAL A 115 -11.90 5.99 27.45
CA VAL A 115 -12.43 5.45 28.71
C VAL A 115 -12.44 6.52 29.81
N ASP A 116 -11.38 7.30 29.94
CA ASP A 116 -11.30 8.36 30.95
C ASP A 116 -12.28 9.50 30.67
N ASP A 117 -12.51 9.83 29.40
CA ASP A 117 -13.55 10.80 29.02
C ASP A 117 -14.96 10.30 29.37
N VAL A 118 -15.22 9.01 29.17
CA VAL A 118 -16.48 8.37 29.63
C VAL A 118 -16.56 8.37 31.16
N LYS A 119 -15.48 8.05 31.88
CA LYS A 119 -15.47 8.08 33.36
C LYS A 119 -15.78 9.45 33.94
N LYS A 120 -15.37 10.54 33.27
CA LYS A 120 -15.68 11.90 33.72
C LYS A 120 -17.18 12.16 33.74
N THR A 121 -17.96 11.58 32.82
CA THR A 121 -19.42 11.80 32.75
C THR A 121 -20.19 11.03 33.82
N TRP A 122 -19.60 9.99 34.43
CA TRP A 122 -20.25 9.15 35.43
C TRP A 122 -20.72 9.94 36.66
N LYS A 123 -19.96 10.96 37.08
CA LYS A 123 -20.32 11.80 38.23
C LYS A 123 -21.64 12.55 38.03
N THR A 124 -21.98 12.86 36.78
CA THR A 124 -23.17 13.66 36.44
C THR A 124 -24.34 12.79 36.00
N THR A 125 -24.07 11.72 35.25
CA THR A 125 -25.10 10.89 34.62
C THR A 125 -25.40 9.60 35.38
N GLY A 126 -24.54 9.20 36.32
CA GLY A 126 -24.50 7.84 36.84
C GLY A 126 -24.00 6.85 35.77
N VAL A 127 -23.65 5.64 36.18
CA VAL A 127 -23.29 4.57 35.24
C VAL A 127 -23.84 3.23 35.73
N THR A 128 -24.32 2.41 34.80
CA THR A 128 -24.67 1.02 35.05
C THR A 128 -23.70 0.16 34.25
N LEU A 129 -22.92 -0.67 34.94
CA LEU A 129 -22.04 -1.64 34.30
C LEU A 129 -22.79 -2.96 34.17
N MET A 130 -23.10 -3.36 32.94
CA MET A 130 -23.64 -4.68 32.66
C MET A 130 -22.47 -5.62 32.34
N LEU A 131 -22.30 -6.65 33.16
CA LEU A 131 -21.33 -7.70 32.93
C LEU A 131 -22.04 -8.83 32.18
N ASP A 132 -21.62 -9.08 30.94
CA ASP A 132 -22.07 -10.24 30.19
C ASP A 132 -21.04 -11.36 30.34
N GLY A 133 -21.49 -12.52 30.81
CA GLY A 133 -20.66 -13.69 31.02
C GLY A 133 -21.15 -14.81 30.12
N TRP A 134 -20.39 -15.12 29.07
CA TRP A 134 -20.68 -16.26 28.20
C TRP A 134 -19.71 -17.41 28.48
N ILE A 135 -20.25 -18.61 28.68
CA ILE A 135 -19.47 -19.83 28.88
C ILE A 135 -19.41 -20.56 27.55
N ASP A 136 -18.20 -20.85 27.05
CA ASP A 136 -18.01 -21.64 25.83
C ASP A 136 -18.64 -23.03 26.01
N THR A 137 -19.06 -23.65 24.91
CA THR A 137 -19.56 -25.04 24.82
C THR A 137 -18.67 -26.08 25.51
N ARG A 138 -17.40 -25.74 25.76
CA ARG A 138 -16.41 -26.55 26.49
C ARG A 138 -16.34 -26.26 27.99
N GLY A 139 -17.24 -25.44 28.54
CA GLY A 139 -17.33 -25.15 29.97
C GLY A 139 -16.15 -24.36 30.54
N ARG A 140 -15.42 -23.61 29.71
CA ARG A 140 -14.31 -22.74 30.16
C ARG A 140 -14.84 -21.31 30.30
N ASN A 141 -14.64 -20.73 31.48
CA ASN A 141 -14.86 -19.30 31.75
C ASN A 141 -13.77 -18.45 31.10
#